data_AF-A0A2S6IDF4-F1
#
_entry.id   AF-A0A2S6IDF4-F1
#
_cell.length_a   1.000
_cell.length_b   1.000
_cell.length_c   1.000
_cell.angle_alpha   90.00
_cell.angle_beta   90.00
_cell.angle_gamma   90.00
#
_symmetry.space_group_name_H-M   'P 1'
#
loop_
_entity.id
_entity.type
_entity.pdbx_description
1 polymer ?
#
loop_
_entity_poly.entity_id
_entity_poly.type
_entity_poly.pdbx_seq_one_letter_code
_entity_poly.pdbx_strand_id
1 'polypeptide(L)'
;MTAVRELQGRPEELSLSSFGTDPVFAAAQRSCPPLWRNCLLAEYDDVADPSELDIAVEELLPLAWIARAGTGWALSVADAWKAFVDLRLDEEEDPAIDVLRGHPGVIEARHEHTEVYSWTTRAAMTPAEAAALGLRALAAGHRHAAAAAGIADDDEDA
;
A
#
# COMPACT_ATOMS: atom_id res chain seq x y z
N MET A 1 6.43 -27.06 22.85
CA MET A 1 5.58 -26.17 22.03
C MET A 1 5.88 -24.76 22.49
N THR A 2 6.83 -24.13 21.80
CA THR A 2 7.45 -22.87 22.19
C THR A 2 6.89 -21.80 21.27
N ALA A 3 5.88 -21.08 21.74
CA ALA A 3 5.48 -19.81 21.17
C ALA A 3 5.73 -18.77 22.26
N VAL A 4 6.10 -17.54 21.88
CA VAL A 4 6.47 -16.42 22.76
C VAL A 4 7.96 -16.35 23.15
N ARG A 5 8.84 -16.47 22.17
CA ARG A 5 10.18 -15.85 22.19
C ARG A 5 10.51 -15.40 20.77
N GLU A 6 10.20 -14.14 20.44
CA GLU A 6 10.86 -13.30 19.41
C GLU A 6 10.03 -12.03 19.13
N LEU A 7 9.81 -11.21 20.17
CA LEU A 7 9.38 -9.81 20.00
C LEU A 7 10.44 -8.81 20.47
N GLN A 8 11.66 -9.28 20.72
CA GLN A 8 12.82 -8.45 21.02
C GLN A 8 13.61 -8.23 19.73
N GLY A 9 13.20 -7.22 18.95
CA GLY A 9 13.84 -6.87 17.68
C GLY A 9 12.88 -6.57 16.55
N ARG A 10 11.63 -6.14 16.82
CA ARG A 10 10.79 -5.63 15.73
C ARG A 10 11.55 -4.47 15.07
N PRO A 11 11.82 -4.53 13.76
CA PRO A 11 12.32 -3.36 13.05
C PRO A 11 11.38 -2.19 13.33
N GLU A 12 11.93 -0.98 13.47
CA GLU A 12 11.15 0.22 13.73
C GLU A 12 10.09 0.38 12.62
N GLU A 13 8.85 0.05 12.94
CA GLU A 13 7.69 0.21 12.07
C GLU A 13 7.35 1.70 12.04
N LEU A 14 7.41 2.29 10.85
CA LEU A 14 7.14 3.70 10.63
C LEU A 14 5.84 3.84 9.84
N SER A 15 4.85 4.48 10.47
CA SER A 15 3.58 4.82 9.82
C SER A 15 3.82 5.68 8.59
N LEU A 16 3.11 5.45 7.48
CA LEU A 16 3.21 6.33 6.30
C LEU A 16 2.85 7.78 6.64
N SER A 17 1.92 7.99 7.57
CA SER A 17 1.55 9.34 8.02
C SER A 17 2.70 10.12 8.66
N SER A 18 3.76 9.45 9.12
CA SER A 18 4.93 10.12 9.72
C SER A 18 5.81 10.84 8.69
N PHE A 19 5.63 10.57 7.40
CA PHE A 19 6.43 11.13 6.30
C PHE A 19 5.76 12.31 5.59
N GLY A 20 4.61 12.80 6.03
CA GLY A 20 3.82 13.82 5.31
C GLY A 20 4.56 15.15 5.04
N THR A 21 5.62 15.47 5.79
CA THR A 21 6.45 16.66 5.57
C THR A 21 7.69 16.40 4.70
N ASP A 22 8.01 15.14 4.42
CA ASP A 22 9.13 14.76 3.55
C ASP A 22 8.77 15.05 2.08
N PRO A 23 9.62 15.77 1.33
CA PRO A 23 9.29 16.17 -0.03
C PRO A 23 9.12 15.00 -1.01
N VAL A 24 9.84 13.89 -0.80
CA VAL A 24 9.76 12.69 -1.66
C VAL A 24 8.44 11.99 -1.43
N PHE A 25 8.06 11.79 -0.17
CA PHE A 25 6.78 11.19 0.19
C PHE A 25 5.60 12.08 -0.20
N ALA A 26 5.66 13.38 0.09
CA ALA A 26 4.60 14.33 -0.27
C ALA A 26 4.38 14.39 -1.79
N ALA A 27 5.43 14.20 -2.60
CA ALA A 27 5.28 14.10 -4.05
C ALA A 27 4.57 12.82 -4.49
N ALA A 28 4.82 11.69 -3.83
CA ALA A 28 4.07 10.46 -4.07
C ALA A 28 2.60 10.60 -3.65
N GLN A 29 2.33 11.21 -2.48
CA GLN A 29 0.97 11.46 -2.01
C GLN A 29 0.18 12.34 -2.98
N ARG A 30 0.76 13.43 -3.50
CA ARG A 30 0.11 14.27 -4.51
C ARG A 30 -0.16 13.58 -5.85
N SER A 31 0.48 12.45 -6.12
CA SER A 31 0.23 11.65 -7.33
C SER A 31 -0.83 10.57 -7.14
N CYS A 32 -1.29 10.38 -5.90
CA CYS A 32 -2.41 9.50 -5.58
C CYS A 32 -3.73 10.24 -5.85
N PRO A 33 -4.83 9.51 -6.12
CA PRO A 33 -6.16 10.09 -6.04
C PRO A 33 -6.34 10.77 -4.67
N PRO A 34 -6.93 11.99 -4.62
CA PRO A 34 -7.12 12.71 -3.37
C PRO A 34 -8.15 12.01 -2.46
N LEU A 35 -9.11 11.32 -3.07
CA LEU A 35 -10.11 10.49 -2.41
C LEU A 35 -9.98 9.07 -2.94
N TRP A 36 -10.03 8.11 -2.03
CA TRP A 36 -9.99 6.68 -2.34
C TRP A 36 -11.37 6.11 -2.05
N ARG A 37 -11.95 5.47 -3.06
CA ARG A 37 -13.27 4.84 -2.96
C ARG A 37 -13.15 3.43 -2.41
N ASN A 38 -14.15 2.98 -1.66
CA ASN A 38 -14.26 1.58 -1.28
C ASN A 38 -14.47 0.73 -2.56
N CYS A 39 -13.57 -0.23 -2.79
CA CYS A 39 -13.51 -1.08 -3.97
C CYS A 39 -13.97 -2.52 -3.69
N LEU A 40 -14.41 -2.86 -2.48
CA LEU A 40 -14.89 -4.21 -2.18
C LEU A 40 -16.21 -4.46 -2.91
N LEU A 41 -16.26 -5.51 -3.72
CA LEU A 41 -17.49 -5.96 -4.35
C LEU A 41 -18.52 -6.35 -3.27
N ALA A 42 -19.82 -6.17 -3.54
CA ALA A 42 -20.91 -6.41 -2.56
C ALA A 42 -21.00 -7.84 -1.97
N GLU A 43 -20.13 -8.76 -2.40
CA GLU A 43 -19.99 -10.13 -1.87
C GLU A 43 -19.22 -10.21 -0.54
N TYR A 44 -18.71 -9.09 -0.03
CA TYR A 44 -18.13 -9.01 1.31
C TYR A 44 -19.23 -8.72 2.34
N ASP A 45 -19.60 -9.79 3.05
CA ASP A 45 -20.83 -10.07 3.81
C ASP A 45 -21.24 -9.10 4.96
N ASP A 46 -20.68 -7.89 5.07
CA ASP A 46 -21.08 -6.90 6.09
C ASP A 46 -20.61 -5.45 5.80
N VAL A 47 -20.10 -5.15 4.59
CA VAL A 47 -19.57 -3.81 4.28
C VAL A 47 -20.67 -2.96 3.65
N ALA A 48 -20.82 -1.73 4.14
CA ALA A 48 -21.66 -0.70 3.53
C ALA A 48 -21.40 -0.60 2.02
N ASP A 49 -22.42 -0.19 1.25
CA ASP A 49 -22.36 -0.05 -0.20
C ASP A 49 -21.00 0.57 -0.63
N PRO A 50 -20.19 -0.14 -1.45
CA PRO A 50 -18.86 0.32 -1.85
C PRO A 50 -18.89 1.69 -2.55
N SER A 51 -20.04 2.09 -3.09
CA SER A 51 -20.23 3.41 -3.70
C SER A 51 -20.39 4.57 -2.70
N GLU A 52 -20.49 4.31 -1.39
CA GLU A 52 -20.83 5.34 -0.39
C GLU A 52 -19.67 5.80 0.51
N LEU A 53 -18.45 5.25 0.35
CA LEU A 53 -17.30 5.55 1.22
C LEU A 53 -16.08 6.06 0.43
N ASP A 54 -16.04 7.37 0.25
CA ASP A 54 -14.83 8.11 -0.15
C ASP A 54 -14.03 8.49 1.11
N ILE A 55 -12.74 8.14 1.14
CA ILE A 55 -11.83 8.51 2.23
C ILE A 55 -10.64 9.28 1.67
N ALA A 56 -10.26 10.39 2.31
CA ALA A 56 -9.06 11.13 1.94
C ALA A 56 -7.81 10.28 2.16
N VAL A 57 -6.85 10.32 1.22
CA VAL A 57 -5.63 9.49 1.31
C VAL A 57 -4.89 9.72 2.64
N GLU A 58 -4.91 10.96 3.15
CA GLU A 58 -4.34 11.35 4.44
C GLU A 58 -4.89 10.56 5.62
N GLU A 59 -6.18 10.24 5.60
CA GLU A 59 -6.86 9.48 6.64
C GLU A 59 -6.53 8.00 6.57
N LEU A 60 -6.15 7.49 5.39
CA LEU A 60 -5.67 6.13 5.21
C LEU A 60 -4.23 5.97 5.68
N LEU A 61 -3.34 6.94 5.44
CA LEU A 61 -1.90 6.82 5.74
C LEU A 61 -1.52 6.22 7.12
N PRO A 62 -2.24 6.50 8.24
CA PRO A 62 -1.96 5.88 9.54
C PRO A 62 -2.19 4.37 9.61
N LEU A 63 -2.87 3.78 8.62
CA LEU A 63 -3.22 2.37 8.51
C LEU A 63 -2.21 1.56 7.69
N ALA A 64 -1.09 2.18 7.30
CA ALA A 64 0.00 1.51 6.59
C ALA A 64 1.34 1.85 7.23
N TRP A 65 2.23 0.85 7.28
CA TRP A 65 3.54 0.95 7.92
C TRP A 65 4.61 0.37 7.03
N ILE A 66 5.77 1.03 7.01
CA ILE A 66 6.99 0.45 6.46
C ILE A 66 7.93 0.00 7.57
N ALA A 67 8.64 -1.08 7.31
CA ALA A 67 9.67 -1.58 8.21
C ALA A 67 10.88 -2.05 7.42
N ARG A 68 12.06 -1.92 8.03
CA ARG A 68 13.29 -2.47 7.44
C ARG A 68 13.26 -4.00 7.55
N ALA A 69 13.48 -4.70 6.43
CA ALA A 69 13.48 -6.16 6.38
C ALA A 69 14.78 -6.66 5.73
N GLY A 70 15.81 -6.92 6.55
CA GLY A 70 17.14 -7.32 6.07
C GLY A 70 17.75 -6.28 5.11
N THR A 71 18.02 -6.70 3.88
CA THR A 71 18.53 -5.82 2.80
C THR A 71 17.45 -4.96 2.14
N GLY A 72 16.19 -5.18 2.49
CA GLY A 72 15.04 -4.56 1.85
C GLY A 72 14.09 -3.86 2.83
N TRP A 73 12.84 -3.81 2.44
CA TRP A 73 11.74 -3.17 3.13
C TRP A 73 10.50 -4.06 3.07
N ALA A 74 9.61 -3.89 4.03
CA ALA A 74 8.26 -4.41 4.02
C ALA A 74 7.28 -3.26 4.21
N LEU A 75 6.14 -3.34 3.52
CA LEU A 75 4.96 -2.52 3.69
C LEU A 75 3.84 -3.44 4.20
N SER A 76 3.28 -3.08 5.35
CA SER A 76 2.12 -3.76 5.93
C SER A 76 0.94 -2.80 5.94
N VAL A 77 -0.26 -3.31 5.65
CA VAL A 77 -1.51 -2.53 5.74
C VAL A 77 -2.48 -3.14 6.73
N ALA A 78 -3.27 -2.31 7.41
CA ALA A 78 -4.32 -2.78 8.31
C ALA A 78 -5.48 -3.41 7.53
N ASP A 79 -6.28 -4.24 8.20
CA ASP A 79 -7.50 -4.84 7.63
C ASP A 79 -8.44 -3.81 6.99
N ALA A 80 -8.61 -2.64 7.61
CA ALA A 80 -9.46 -1.57 7.09
C ALA A 80 -8.96 -1.01 5.74
N TRP A 81 -7.67 -1.18 5.41
CA TRP A 81 -7.11 -0.75 4.11
C TRP A 81 -7.61 -1.63 2.96
N LYS A 82 -7.93 -2.90 3.22
CA LYS A 82 -8.44 -3.86 2.22
C LYS A 82 -9.72 -3.38 1.54
N ALA A 83 -10.47 -2.48 2.19
CA ALA A 83 -11.64 -1.88 1.57
C ALA A 83 -11.29 -1.04 0.34
N PHE A 84 -10.07 -0.49 0.29
CA PHE A 84 -9.67 0.48 -0.74
C PHE A 84 -8.69 -0.12 -1.77
N VAL A 85 -8.08 -1.26 -1.47
CA VAL A 85 -7.19 -1.96 -2.40
C VAL A 85 -7.56 -3.44 -2.42
N ASP A 86 -7.57 -4.05 -3.60
CA ASP A 86 -7.76 -5.49 -3.69
C ASP A 86 -6.44 -6.20 -3.35
N LEU A 87 -6.40 -6.79 -2.16
CA LEU A 87 -5.27 -7.55 -1.64
C LEU A 87 -5.33 -9.05 -1.94
N ARG A 88 -6.35 -9.51 -2.69
CA ARG A 88 -6.57 -10.94 -2.97
C ARG A 88 -6.17 -11.35 -4.37
N LEU A 89 -5.50 -10.47 -5.09
CA LEU A 89 -4.84 -10.80 -6.34
C LEU A 89 -3.66 -11.72 -6.07
N ASP A 90 -3.43 -12.66 -6.99
CA ASP A 90 -2.17 -13.39 -7.00
C ASP A 90 -1.02 -12.42 -7.31
N GLU A 91 0.19 -12.70 -6.82
CA GLU A 91 1.36 -11.84 -6.98
C GLU A 91 1.70 -11.54 -8.47
N GLU A 92 1.29 -12.41 -9.39
CA GLU A 92 1.46 -12.23 -10.85
C GLU A 92 0.47 -11.23 -11.46
N GLU A 93 -0.64 -10.95 -10.77
CA GLU A 93 -1.72 -10.07 -11.22
C GLU A 93 -1.78 -8.76 -10.42
N ASP A 94 -1.03 -8.64 -9.32
CA ASP A 94 -1.06 -7.48 -8.42
C ASP A 94 -0.28 -6.26 -9.00
N PRO A 95 -0.96 -5.15 -9.36
CA PRO A 95 -0.31 -3.95 -9.89
C PRO A 95 0.59 -3.22 -8.88
N ALA A 96 0.37 -3.42 -7.58
CA ALA A 96 1.26 -2.91 -6.55
C ALA A 96 2.64 -3.57 -6.67
N ILE A 97 2.66 -4.88 -6.93
CA ILE A 97 3.91 -5.63 -7.15
C ILE A 97 4.60 -5.17 -8.43
N ASP A 98 3.86 -4.89 -9.51
CA ASP A 98 4.43 -4.36 -10.75
C ASP A 98 5.13 -3.02 -10.53
N VAL A 99 4.54 -2.11 -9.73
CA VAL A 99 5.18 -0.84 -9.36
C VAL A 99 6.48 -1.08 -8.59
N LEU A 100 6.48 -2.01 -7.63
CA LEU A 100 7.69 -2.35 -6.86
C LEU A 100 8.78 -2.93 -7.76
N ARG A 101 8.45 -3.89 -8.62
CA ARG A 101 9.38 -4.53 -9.57
C ARG A 101 9.91 -3.56 -10.63
N GLY A 102 9.08 -2.60 -11.06
CA GLY A 102 9.45 -1.59 -12.04
C GLY A 102 10.44 -0.54 -11.52
N HIS A 103 10.61 -0.43 -10.19
CA HIS A 103 11.52 0.55 -9.61
C HIS A 103 13.00 0.14 -9.81
N PRO A 104 13.88 1.01 -10.37
CA PRO A 104 15.25 0.64 -10.75
C PRO A 104 16.15 0.24 -9.56
N GLY A 105 15.77 0.66 -8.35
CA GLY A 105 16.44 0.31 -7.11
C GLY A 105 16.00 -1.02 -6.50
N VAL A 106 14.97 -1.68 -7.02
CA VAL A 106 14.43 -2.95 -6.52
C VAL A 106 15.04 -4.12 -7.30
N ILE A 107 15.47 -5.16 -6.59
CA ILE A 107 15.97 -6.42 -7.17
C ILE A 107 14.84 -7.43 -7.28
N GLU A 108 14.01 -7.49 -6.25
CA GLU A 108 12.95 -8.48 -6.09
C GLU A 108 11.85 -7.84 -5.22
N ALA A 109 10.59 -8.12 -5.55
CA ALA A 109 9.43 -7.77 -4.74
C ALA A 109 8.45 -8.93 -4.69
N ARG A 110 7.79 -9.09 -3.54
CA ARG A 110 6.90 -10.19 -3.20
C ARG A 110 5.66 -9.71 -2.46
N HIS A 111 4.60 -10.48 -2.58
CA HIS A 111 3.37 -10.35 -1.81
C HIS A 111 3.22 -11.61 -0.95
N GLU A 112 3.77 -11.57 0.27
CA GLU A 112 3.95 -12.78 1.09
C GLU A 112 2.65 -13.22 1.76
N HIS A 113 1.82 -12.23 2.10
CA HIS A 113 0.48 -12.36 2.67
C HIS A 113 -0.38 -11.26 2.06
N THR A 114 -1.70 -11.45 2.01
CA THR A 114 -2.63 -10.46 1.43
C THR A 114 -2.34 -9.03 1.93
N GLU A 115 -1.88 -8.85 3.17
CA GLU A 115 -1.59 -7.54 3.77
C GLU A 115 -0.13 -7.05 3.69
N VAL A 116 0.80 -7.84 3.16
CA VAL A 116 2.25 -7.57 3.29
C VAL A 116 2.97 -7.66 1.96
N TYR A 117 3.54 -6.52 1.57
CA TYR A 117 4.43 -6.37 0.42
C TYR A 117 5.87 -6.28 0.91
N SER A 118 6.78 -7.07 0.34
CA SER A 118 8.22 -6.99 0.66
C SER A 118 9.04 -6.74 -0.59
N TRP A 119 10.13 -5.99 -0.47
CA TRP A 119 11.05 -5.79 -1.60
C TRP A 119 12.50 -5.62 -1.16
N THR A 120 13.41 -6.23 -1.91
CA THR A 120 14.86 -6.14 -1.71
C THR A 120 15.44 -5.06 -2.61
N THR A 121 16.32 -4.21 -2.08
CA THR A 121 16.93 -3.11 -2.84
C THR A 121 18.37 -3.38 -3.25
N ARG A 122 18.76 -2.87 -4.42
CA ARG A 122 20.15 -2.91 -4.95
C ARG A 122 21.05 -1.88 -4.29
N ALA A 123 20.48 -0.74 -3.90
CA ALA A 123 21.16 0.36 -3.24
C ALA A 123 20.45 0.69 -1.93
N ALA A 124 21.14 1.45 -1.07
CA ALA A 124 20.51 2.02 0.11
C ALA A 124 19.35 2.93 -0.34
N MET A 125 18.21 2.73 0.31
CA MET A 125 17.00 3.52 0.16
C MET A 125 16.66 4.05 1.55
N THR A 126 16.29 5.31 1.65
CA THR A 126 15.85 5.93 2.89
C THR A 126 14.43 5.46 3.27
N PRO A 127 14.02 5.59 4.54
CA PRO A 127 12.64 5.30 4.93
C PRO A 127 11.61 6.10 4.13
N ALA A 128 11.87 7.38 3.86
CA ALA A 128 10.95 8.22 3.08
C ALA A 128 10.82 7.76 1.62
N GLU A 129 11.92 7.37 0.97
CA GLU A 129 11.88 6.79 -0.38
C GLU A 129 11.13 5.45 -0.42
N ALA A 130 11.33 4.60 0.60
CA ALA A 130 10.62 3.34 0.74
C ALA A 130 9.12 3.56 0.96
N ALA A 131 8.75 4.50 1.83
CA ALA A 131 7.36 4.91 2.08
C ALA A 131 6.71 5.47 0.82
N ALA A 132 7.43 6.30 0.06
CA ALA A 132 6.94 6.88 -1.18
C ALA A 132 6.71 5.81 -2.26
N LEU A 133 7.61 4.84 -2.37
CA LEU A 133 7.46 3.70 -3.28
C LEU A 133 6.27 2.82 -2.86
N GLY A 134 6.14 2.51 -1.57
CA GLY A 134 5.01 1.76 -1.02
C GLY A 134 3.66 2.45 -1.28
N LEU A 135 3.57 3.76 -1.08
CA LEU A 135 2.36 4.53 -1.36
C LEU A 135 1.98 4.49 -2.85
N ARG A 136 2.96 4.59 -3.76
CA ARG A 136 2.71 4.45 -5.20
C ARG A 136 2.20 3.06 -5.56
N ALA A 137 2.74 2.03 -4.92
CA ALA A 137 2.28 0.65 -5.11
C ALA A 137 0.82 0.50 -4.66
N LEU A 138 0.46 1.00 -3.47
CA LEU A 138 -0.92 1.00 -2.98
C LEU A 138 -1.86 1.79 -3.90
N ALA A 139 -1.42 2.93 -4.43
CA ALA A 139 -2.21 3.73 -5.35
C ALA A 139 -2.49 2.99 -6.67
N ALA A 140 -1.53 2.21 -7.17
CA ALA A 140 -1.76 1.35 -8.33
C ALA A 140 -2.76 0.23 -8.03
N GLY A 141 -2.63 -0.42 -6.86
CA GLY A 141 -3.60 -1.41 -6.39
C GLY A 141 -5.01 -0.81 -6.25
N HIS A 142 -5.13 0.40 -5.69
CA HIS A 142 -6.41 1.10 -5.58
C HIS A 142 -7.05 1.35 -6.95
N ARG A 143 -6.33 1.95 -7.89
CA ARG A 143 -6.87 2.22 -9.25
C ARG A 143 -7.35 0.96 -9.94
N HIS A 144 -6.61 -0.14 -9.79
CA HIS A 144 -7.02 -1.42 -10.35
C HIS A 144 -8.29 -1.95 -9.71
N ALA A 145 -8.36 -1.95 -8.37
CA ALA A 145 -9.54 -2.40 -7.64
C ALA A 145 -10.77 -1.53 -7.95
N ALA A 146 -10.59 -0.21 -8.04
CA ALA A 146 -11.63 0.74 -8.41
C ALA A 146 -12.16 0.47 -9.82
N ALA A 147 -11.26 0.29 -10.80
CA ALA A 147 -11.64 -0.06 -12.16
C ALA A 147 -12.39 -1.41 -12.23
N ALA A 148 -11.93 -2.43 -11.49
CA ALA A 148 -12.60 -3.72 -11.42
C ALA A 148 -14.00 -3.64 -10.78
N ALA A 149 -14.17 -2.76 -9.80
CA ALA A 149 -15.46 -2.46 -9.17
C ALA A 149 -16.39 -1.57 -10.03
N GLY A 150 -15.93 -1.13 -11.21
CA GLY A 150 -16.71 -0.23 -12.09
C GLY A 150 -16.81 1.20 -11.57
N ILE A 151 -15.91 1.60 -10.68
CA ILE A 151 -15.79 2.95 -10.16
C ILE A 151 -15.02 3.78 -11.19
N ALA A 152 -15.69 4.76 -11.81
CA ALA A 152 -15.04 5.65 -12.76
C ALA A 152 -14.03 6.55 -12.03
N ASP A 153 -12.84 6.71 -12.62
CA ASP A 153 -11.94 7.82 -12.30
C ASP A 153 -12.64 9.10 -12.77
N ASP A 154 -13.30 9.84 -11.87
CA ASP A 154 -13.94 11.12 -12.21
C ASP A 154 -12.92 12.24 -12.51
N ASP A 155 -11.65 11.90 -12.73
CA ASP A 155 -10.52 12.82 -12.93
C ASP A 155 -10.23 13.14 -14.42
N GLU A 156 -11.18 12.91 -15.35
CA GLU A 156 -11.01 13.36 -16.75
C GLU A 156 -11.33 14.86 -16.99
N ASP A 157 -11.81 15.62 -15.99
CA ASP A 157 -12.11 17.05 -16.14
C ASP A 157 -11.62 17.90 -14.94
N ALA A 158 -10.29 18.09 -14.77
CA ALA A 158 -9.73 19.18 -13.94
C ALA A 158 -8.33 19.66 -14.36
#